data_AF-A0A929SQW3-F1
#
_entry.id   AF-A0A929SQW3-F1
#
_cell.length_a   1.000
_cell.length_b   1.000
_cell.length_c   1.000
_cell.angle_alpha   90.00
_cell.angle_beta   90.00
_cell.angle_gamma   90.00
#
_symmetry.space_group_name_H-M   'P 1'
#
loop_
_entity.id
_entity.type
_entity.pdbx_description
1 polymer ?
#
loop_
_entity_poly.entity_id
_entity_poly.type
_entity_poly.pdbx_seq_one_letter_code
_entity_poly.pdbx_strand_id
1 'polypeptide(L)'
;MNENKKKIKYVKCIIAIICCIIIFSFSAIPATASTKQSKGLTYNVIKLLNGNKLSERDLEKLTKKINPVIRKIAHFSIYMILAIVTYMFIEELNIKSKSEKERLRKNIIYTCIFCIIYAIFDEIHQIYVPGRTGKTIDVIIDTLGSCMGIAILLLNNFIKIRCKKP
;
A
#
# COMPACT_ATOMS: atom_id res chain seq x y z
N MET A 1 -24.97 3.86 -19.45
CA MET A 1 -23.53 3.51 -19.37
C MET A 1 -23.37 2.12 -19.99
N ASN A 2 -22.44 1.93 -20.94
CA ASN A 2 -22.24 0.64 -21.62
C ASN A 2 -21.98 -0.48 -20.58
N GLU A 3 -22.60 -1.66 -20.75
CA GLU A 3 -22.42 -2.84 -19.88
C GLU A 3 -20.95 -3.16 -19.62
N ASN A 4 -20.08 -3.01 -20.64
CA ASN A 4 -18.64 -3.25 -20.47
C ASN A 4 -17.97 -2.23 -19.53
N LYS A 5 -18.36 -0.95 -19.59
CA LYS A 5 -17.84 0.07 -18.66
C LYS A 5 -18.31 -0.19 -17.23
N LYS A 6 -19.56 -0.64 -17.07
CA LYS A 6 -20.13 -1.03 -15.79
C LYS A 6 -19.38 -2.21 -15.17
N LYS A 7 -19.04 -3.24 -15.96
CA LYS A 7 -18.20 -4.38 -15.52
C LYS A 7 -16.82 -3.94 -15.07
N ILE A 8 -16.12 -3.10 -15.84
CA ILE A 8 -14.79 -2.58 -15.49
C ILE A 8 -14.82 -1.83 -14.15
N LYS A 9 -15.84 -1.00 -13.94
CA LYS A 9 -16.06 -0.30 -12.66
C LYS A 9 -16.13 -1.25 -11.47
N TYR A 10 -16.95 -2.30 -11.58
CA TYR A 10 -17.09 -3.27 -10.50
C TYR A 10 -15.81 -4.05 -10.24
N VAL A 11 -15.08 -4.46 -11.28
CA VAL A 11 -13.81 -5.16 -11.14
C VAL A 11 -12.80 -4.31 -10.36
N LYS A 12 -12.63 -3.03 -10.73
CA LYS A 12 -11.73 -2.11 -10.01
C LYS A 12 -12.15 -1.89 -8.55
N CYS A 13 -13.45 -1.76 -8.30
CA CYS A 13 -14.01 -1.65 -6.95
C CYS A 13 -13.69 -2.89 -6.11
N ILE A 14 -13.93 -4.09 -6.65
CA ILE A 14 -13.67 -5.36 -5.99
C ILE A 14 -12.18 -5.50 -5.66
N ILE A 15 -11.29 -5.15 -6.58
CA ILE A 15 -9.84 -5.17 -6.34
C ILE A 15 -9.46 -4.23 -5.19
N ALA A 16 -10.00 -3.01 -5.16
CA ALA A 16 -9.75 -2.07 -4.06
C ALA A 16 -10.24 -2.62 -2.71
N ILE A 17 -11.42 -3.24 -2.67
CA ILE A 17 -11.97 -3.90 -1.47
C ILE A 17 -11.07 -5.06 -1.03
N ILE A 18 -10.59 -5.89 -1.97
CA ILE A 18 -9.66 -6.99 -1.67
C ILE A 18 -8.37 -6.44 -1.05
N CYS A 19 -7.80 -5.35 -1.59
CA CYS A 19 -6.63 -4.71 -0.99
C CYS A 19 -6.89 -4.26 0.45
N CYS A 20 -8.05 -3.65 0.73
CA CYS A 20 -8.45 -3.30 2.09
C CYS A 20 -8.55 -4.55 2.99
N ILE A 21 -9.22 -5.61 2.54
CA ILE A 21 -9.34 -6.86 3.31
C ILE A 21 -7.96 -7.44 3.64
N ILE A 22 -7.03 -7.44 2.68
CA ILE A 22 -5.66 -7.92 2.88
C ILE A 22 -4.94 -7.11 3.96
N ILE A 23 -4.99 -5.77 3.88
CA ILE A 23 -4.37 -4.88 4.88
C ILE A 23 -4.95 -5.17 6.26
N PHE A 24 -6.28 -5.14 6.37
CA PHE A 24 -6.98 -5.38 7.63
C PHE A 24 -6.65 -6.75 8.22
N SER A 25 -6.58 -7.79 7.36
CA SER A 25 -6.24 -9.15 7.78
C SER A 25 -4.82 -9.23 8.34
N PHE A 26 -3.85 -8.57 7.71
CA PHE A 26 -2.47 -8.52 8.23
C PHE A 26 -2.36 -7.73 9.53
N SER A 27 -3.15 -6.69 9.68
CA SER A 27 -3.19 -5.86 10.88
C SER A 27 -3.89 -6.55 12.06
N ALA A 28 -4.86 -7.43 11.78
CA ALA A 28 -5.52 -8.27 12.79
C ALA A 28 -4.60 -9.33 13.42
N ILE A 29 -3.45 -9.63 12.81
CA ILE A 29 -2.51 -10.63 13.32
C ILE A 29 -1.78 -10.07 14.57
N PRO A 30 -1.84 -10.77 15.74
CA PRO A 30 -1.12 -10.40 16.95
C PRO A 30 0.38 -10.16 16.71
N ALA A 31 0.98 -9.25 17.48
CA ALA A 31 2.36 -8.82 17.21
C ALA A 31 3.39 -9.96 17.25
N THR A 32 3.22 -10.93 18.15
CA THR A 32 4.08 -12.11 18.28
C THR A 32 4.01 -13.01 17.05
N ALA A 33 2.80 -13.29 16.56
CA ALA A 33 2.55 -14.08 15.37
C ALA A 33 3.04 -13.37 14.09
N SER A 34 2.73 -12.08 13.94
CA SER A 34 3.19 -11.27 12.80
C SER A 34 4.71 -11.18 12.76
N THR A 35 5.36 -11.04 13.92
CA THR A 35 6.82 -11.03 14.02
C THR A 35 7.42 -12.40 13.65
N LYS A 36 6.79 -13.51 14.05
CA LYS A 36 7.25 -14.86 13.69
C LYS A 36 7.15 -15.10 12.17
N GLN A 37 6.04 -14.72 11.55
CA GLN A 37 5.82 -14.87 10.11
C GLN A 37 6.84 -14.08 9.29
N SER A 38 7.03 -12.80 9.63
CA SER A 38 7.97 -11.92 8.92
C SER A 38 9.44 -12.31 9.16
N LYS A 39 9.79 -12.87 10.32
CA LYS A 39 11.16 -13.30 10.64
C LYS A 39 11.67 -14.40 9.70
N GLY A 40 10.83 -15.36 9.32
CA GLY A 40 11.23 -16.43 8.39
C GLY A 40 11.62 -15.88 7.02
N LEU A 41 10.79 -14.99 6.47
CA LEU A 41 11.09 -14.29 5.21
C LEU A 41 12.35 -13.43 5.35
N THR A 42 12.46 -12.66 6.43
CA THR A 42 13.61 -11.77 6.68
C THR A 42 14.92 -12.57 6.80
N TYR A 43 14.90 -13.70 7.52
CA TYR A 43 16.05 -14.60 7.65
C TYR A 43 16.51 -15.11 6.28
N ASN A 44 15.58 -15.61 5.46
CA ASN A 44 15.89 -16.13 4.13
C ASN A 44 16.47 -15.04 3.21
N VAL A 45 15.89 -13.84 3.22
CA VAL A 45 16.40 -12.71 2.42
C VAL A 45 17.81 -12.33 2.85
N ILE A 46 18.08 -12.19 4.15
CA ILE A 46 19.42 -11.82 4.64
C ILE A 46 20.43 -12.95 4.35
N LYS A 47 20.02 -14.20 4.51
CA LYS A 47 20.86 -15.39 4.23
C LYS A 47 21.29 -15.42 2.76
N LEU A 48 20.34 -15.20 1.85
CA LEU A 48 20.60 -15.13 0.41
C LEU A 48 21.51 -13.95 0.05
N LEU A 49 21.21 -12.74 0.54
CA LEU A 49 21.99 -11.54 0.23
C LEU A 49 23.44 -11.61 0.75
N ASN A 50 23.69 -12.32 1.85
CA ASN A 50 25.04 -12.47 2.40
C ASN A 50 25.77 -13.74 1.91
N GLY A 51 25.17 -14.51 1.01
CA GLY A 51 25.80 -15.70 0.43
C GLY A 51 26.26 -16.73 1.46
N ASN A 52 25.49 -16.94 2.54
CA ASN A 52 25.81 -17.85 3.65
C ASN A 52 27.13 -17.57 4.40
N LYS A 53 27.71 -16.36 4.30
CA LYS A 53 28.98 -16.01 4.97
C LYS A 53 28.86 -15.67 6.46
N LEU A 54 27.65 -15.40 6.95
CA LEU A 54 27.40 -15.03 8.35
C LEU A 54 27.26 -16.27 9.24
N SER A 55 27.71 -16.14 10.50
CA SER A 55 27.39 -17.13 11.53
C SER A 55 25.89 -17.14 11.84
N GLU A 56 25.33 -18.28 12.26
CA GLU A 56 23.90 -18.37 12.63
C GLU A 56 23.53 -17.36 13.73
N ARG A 57 24.42 -17.11 14.69
CA ARG A 57 24.20 -16.12 15.75
C ARG A 57 24.09 -14.69 15.22
N ASP A 58 24.92 -14.31 14.26
CA ASP A 58 24.90 -12.96 13.68
C ASP A 58 23.72 -12.78 12.74
N LEU A 59 23.38 -13.82 11.99
CA LEU A 59 22.21 -13.85 11.11
C LEU A 59 20.91 -13.68 11.91
N GLU A 60 20.76 -14.35 13.05
CA GLU A 60 19.60 -14.15 13.93
C GLU A 60 19.52 -12.74 14.51
N LYS A 61 20.65 -12.19 14.97
CA LYS A 61 20.71 -10.81 15.49
C LYS A 61 20.30 -9.80 14.41
N LEU A 62 20.84 -9.95 13.20
CA LEU A 62 20.53 -9.06 12.08
C LEU A 62 19.07 -9.19 11.65
N THR A 63 18.55 -10.42 11.60
CA THR A 63 17.12 -10.69 11.32
C THR A 63 16.21 -9.98 12.31
N LYS A 64 16.50 -10.08 13.62
CA LYS A 64 15.71 -9.39 14.66
C LYS A 64 15.73 -7.86 14.47
N LYS A 65 16.86 -7.29 14.05
CA LYS A 65 17.01 -5.85 13.80
C LYS A 65 16.29 -5.37 12.54
N ILE A 66 16.35 -6.15 11.45
CA ILE A 66 15.79 -5.77 10.13
C ILE A 66 14.31 -6.09 10.02
N ASN A 67 13.80 -7.09 10.73
CA ASN A 67 12.41 -7.55 10.61
C ASN A 67 11.36 -6.42 10.73
N PRO A 68 11.46 -5.47 11.68
CA PRO A 68 10.52 -4.35 11.74
C PRO A 68 10.54 -3.45 10.49
N VAL A 69 11.70 -3.30 9.85
CA VAL A 69 11.86 -2.52 8.60
C VAL A 69 11.17 -3.23 7.45
N ILE A 70 11.38 -4.54 7.30
CA ILE A 70 10.70 -5.35 6.27
C ILE A 70 9.18 -5.27 6.42
N ARG A 71 8.67 -5.32 7.65
CA ARG A 71 7.23 -5.15 7.91
C ARG A 71 6.73 -3.77 7.48
N LYS A 72 7.45 -2.69 7.80
CA LYS A 72 7.11 -1.33 7.35
C LYS A 72 7.12 -1.19 5.83
N ILE A 73 8.09 -1.82 5.15
CA ILE A 73 8.15 -1.83 3.68
C ILE A 73 6.97 -2.61 3.09
N ALA A 74 6.55 -3.71 3.71
CA ALA A 74 5.37 -4.46 3.26
C ALA A 74 4.09 -3.62 3.36
N HIS A 75 3.87 -2.93 4.49
CA HIS A 75 2.73 -2.01 4.66
C HIS A 75 2.78 -0.84 3.67
N PHE A 76 3.94 -0.18 3.56
CA PHE A 76 4.17 0.86 2.53
C PHE A 76 3.80 0.37 1.12
N SER A 77 4.21 -0.85 0.76
CA SER A 77 3.99 -1.41 -0.57
C SER A 77 2.53 -1.73 -0.84
N ILE A 78 1.79 -2.25 0.14
CA ILE A 78 0.36 -2.54 -0.04
C ILE A 78 -0.47 -1.24 -0.06
N TYR A 79 -0.09 -0.20 0.69
CA TYR A 79 -0.71 1.13 0.59
C TYR A 79 -0.41 1.86 -0.73
N MET A 80 0.76 1.61 -1.32
CA MET A 80 1.08 2.04 -2.69
C MET A 80 0.13 1.40 -3.71
N ILE A 81 -0.08 0.08 -3.62
CA ILE A 81 -1.02 -0.65 -4.48
C ILE A 81 -2.46 -0.15 -4.24
N LEU A 82 -2.86 0.02 -2.97
CA LEU A 82 -4.18 0.53 -2.59
C LEU A 82 -4.46 1.88 -3.25
N ALA A 83 -3.51 2.82 -3.22
CA ALA A 83 -3.66 4.12 -3.86
C ALA A 83 -3.84 4.01 -5.38
N ILE A 84 -3.07 3.13 -6.04
CA ILE A 84 -3.19 2.91 -7.49
C ILE A 84 -4.59 2.41 -7.85
N VAL A 85 -5.07 1.36 -7.18
CA VAL A 85 -6.38 0.75 -7.49
C VAL A 85 -7.53 1.67 -7.11
N THR A 86 -7.38 2.42 -6.03
CA THR A 86 -8.37 3.42 -5.57
C THR A 86 -8.48 4.56 -6.58
N TYR A 87 -7.35 5.10 -7.04
CA TYR A 87 -7.34 6.14 -8.07
C TYR A 87 -8.01 5.65 -9.37
N MET A 88 -7.67 4.44 -9.82
CA MET A 88 -8.29 3.83 -11.01
C MET A 88 -9.81 3.64 -10.87
N PHE A 89 -10.28 3.33 -9.66
CA PHE A 89 -11.71 3.24 -9.35
C PHE A 89 -12.38 4.62 -9.35
N ILE A 90 -11.78 5.63 -8.71
CA ILE A 90 -12.30 7.00 -8.66
C ILE A 90 -12.41 7.60 -10.06
N GLU A 91 -11.44 7.34 -10.95
CA GLU A 91 -11.52 7.72 -12.36
C GLU A 91 -12.79 7.20 -13.05
N GLU A 92 -13.24 6.00 -12.69
CA GLU A 92 -14.45 5.38 -13.26
C GLU A 92 -15.75 5.96 -12.70
N LEU A 93 -15.71 6.68 -11.57
CA LEU A 93 -16.88 7.36 -11.01
C LEU A 93 -17.29 8.58 -11.85
N ASN A 94 -16.41 9.05 -12.73
CA ASN A 94 -16.65 10.17 -13.65
C ASN A 94 -17.22 11.41 -12.95
N ILE A 95 -16.59 11.81 -11.83
CA ILE A 95 -17.01 12.93 -11.01
C ILE A 95 -17.00 14.22 -11.85
N LYS A 96 -18.14 14.93 -11.86
CA LYS A 96 -18.31 16.17 -12.64
C LYS A 96 -17.17 17.15 -12.37
N SER A 97 -16.50 17.56 -13.44
CA SER A 97 -15.31 18.41 -13.42
C SER A 97 -15.36 19.37 -14.61
N LYS A 98 -14.94 20.62 -14.42
CA LYS A 98 -15.00 21.65 -15.47
C LYS A 98 -13.83 21.55 -16.45
N SER A 99 -12.75 20.86 -16.07
CA SER A 99 -11.58 20.62 -16.90
C SER A 99 -10.88 19.30 -16.56
N GLU A 100 -10.05 18.81 -17.48
CA GLU A 100 -9.15 17.67 -17.28
C GLU A 100 -8.21 17.85 -16.07
N LYS A 101 -7.66 19.06 -15.92
CA LYS A 101 -6.77 19.40 -14.80
C LYS A 101 -7.50 19.36 -13.44
N GLU A 102 -8.75 19.81 -13.41
CA GLU A 102 -9.59 19.73 -12.22
C GLU A 102 -9.95 18.28 -11.89
N ARG A 103 -10.29 17.46 -12.89
CA ARG A 103 -10.57 16.04 -12.73
C ARG A 103 -9.38 15.32 -12.10
N LEU A 104 -8.18 15.52 -12.65
CA LEU A 104 -6.95 14.94 -12.12
C LEU A 104 -6.72 15.33 -10.65
N ARG A 105 -6.85 16.63 -10.32
CA ARG A 105 -6.69 17.13 -8.95
C ARG A 105 -7.70 16.51 -7.98
N LYS A 106 -8.98 16.45 -8.37
CA LYS A 106 -10.03 15.83 -7.56
C LYS A 106 -9.73 14.35 -7.31
N ASN A 107 -9.34 13.61 -8.33
CA ASN A 107 -9.03 12.19 -8.19
C ASN A 107 -7.85 11.97 -7.24
N ILE A 108 -6.77 12.75 -7.37
CA ILE A 108 -5.62 12.70 -6.45
C ILE A 108 -6.08 12.98 -5.01
N ILE A 109 -6.84 14.07 -4.80
CA ILE A 109 -7.29 14.48 -3.45
C ILE A 109 -8.16 13.38 -2.83
N TYR A 110 -9.14 12.84 -3.56
CA TYR A 110 -10.01 11.79 -3.05
C TYR A 110 -9.26 10.49 -2.76
N THR A 111 -8.30 10.10 -3.61
CA THR A 111 -7.42 8.96 -3.32
C THR A 111 -6.59 9.20 -2.07
N CYS A 112 -5.93 10.36 -1.93
CA CYS A 112 -5.14 10.69 -0.75
C CYS A 112 -5.98 10.66 0.53
N ILE A 113 -7.15 11.31 0.51
CA ILE A 113 -8.06 11.34 1.66
C ILE A 113 -8.46 9.92 2.05
N PHE A 114 -8.87 9.10 1.08
CA PHE A 114 -9.24 7.71 1.34
C PHE A 114 -8.09 6.92 1.97
N CYS A 115 -6.90 6.96 1.37
CA CYS A 115 -5.74 6.22 1.87
C CYS A 115 -5.30 6.67 3.27
N ILE A 116 -5.30 7.98 3.55
CA ILE A 116 -4.96 8.53 4.87
C ILE A 116 -5.99 8.08 5.92
N ILE A 117 -7.28 8.21 5.62
CA ILE A 117 -8.34 7.74 6.52
C ILE A 117 -8.20 6.25 6.77
N TYR A 118 -7.89 5.47 5.73
CA TYR A 118 -7.71 4.03 5.86
C TYR A 118 -6.48 3.67 6.70
N ALA A 119 -5.36 4.38 6.54
CA ALA A 119 -4.16 4.22 7.38
C ALA A 119 -4.43 4.54 8.85
N ILE A 120 -5.17 5.63 9.12
CA ILE A 120 -5.59 5.98 10.47
C ILE A 120 -6.51 4.89 11.03
N PHE A 121 -7.48 4.42 10.25
CA PHE A 121 -8.39 3.35 10.66
C PHE A 121 -7.65 2.05 10.98
N ASP A 122 -6.67 1.68 10.17
CA ASP A 122 -5.85 0.48 10.39
C ASP A 122 -5.04 0.57 11.68
N GLU A 123 -4.42 1.72 11.96
CA GLU A 123 -3.67 1.94 13.20
C GLU A 123 -4.57 1.98 14.43
N ILE A 124 -5.78 2.55 14.32
CA ILE A 124 -6.80 2.47 15.38
C ILE A 124 -7.20 1.02 15.63
N HIS A 125 -7.46 0.25 14.58
CA HIS A 125 -7.78 -1.17 14.69
C HIS A 125 -6.63 -1.96 15.36
N GLN A 126 -5.38 -1.67 15.01
CA GLN A 126 -4.21 -2.31 15.62
C GLN A 126 -4.11 -2.05 17.13
N ILE A 127 -4.63 -0.95 17.68
CA ILE A 127 -4.64 -0.70 19.14
C ILE A 127 -5.41 -1.81 19.88
N TYR A 128 -6.44 -2.39 19.24
CA TYR A 128 -7.24 -3.45 19.81
C TYR A 128 -6.66 -4.86 19.59
N VAL A 129 -5.53 -4.97 18.90
CA VAL A 129 -4.88 -6.26 18.60
C VAL A 129 -3.79 -6.56 19.65
N PRO A 130 -3.75 -7.77 20.24
CA PRO A 130 -2.78 -8.10 21.29
C PRO A 130 -1.31 -7.86 20.90
N GLY A 131 -0.61 -7.09 21.73
CA GLY A 131 0.81 -6.77 21.59
C GLY A 131 1.15 -5.78 20.47
N ARG A 132 0.14 -5.24 19.77
CA ARG A 132 0.31 -4.16 18.79
C ARG A 132 0.17 -2.81 19.49
N THR A 133 0.77 -1.79 18.88
CA THR A 133 0.68 -0.40 19.33
C THR A 133 0.39 0.43 18.10
N GLY A 134 -0.68 1.22 18.10
CA GLY A 134 -0.90 2.20 17.04
C GLY A 134 0.19 3.28 17.12
N LYS A 135 0.85 3.58 16.00
CA LYS A 135 1.89 4.62 15.93
C LYS A 135 1.61 5.57 14.78
N THR A 136 1.68 6.87 15.08
CA THR A 136 1.55 7.92 14.06
C THR A 136 2.59 7.78 12.94
N ILE A 137 3.80 7.28 13.25
CA ILE A 137 4.82 7.04 12.23
C ILE A 137 4.42 5.96 11.22
N ASP A 138 3.60 4.99 11.62
CA ASP A 138 3.14 3.93 10.72
C ASP A 138 2.09 4.50 9.76
N VAL A 139 1.17 5.37 10.23
CA VAL A 139 0.28 6.18 9.36
C VAL A 139 1.06 7.00 8.33
N ILE A 140 2.16 7.65 8.75
CA ILE A 140 3.00 8.47 7.87
C ILE A 140 3.65 7.58 6.79
N ILE A 141 4.23 6.44 7.17
CA ILE A 141 4.86 5.51 6.23
C ILE A 141 3.85 5.00 5.20
N ASP A 142 2.67 4.61 5.66
CA ASP A 142 1.61 4.09 4.78
C ASP A 142 1.09 5.18 3.83
N THR A 143 0.94 6.41 4.33
CA THR A 143 0.61 7.58 3.52
C THR A 143 1.68 7.86 2.46
N LEU A 144 2.97 7.77 2.80
CA LEU A 144 4.06 7.90 1.83
C LEU A 144 4.01 6.81 0.76
N GLY A 145 3.63 5.59 1.13
CA GLY A 145 3.35 4.50 0.19
C GLY A 145 2.28 4.89 -0.81
N SER A 146 1.16 5.40 -0.32
CA SER A 146 0.08 5.90 -1.16
C SER A 146 0.50 7.07 -2.05
N CYS A 147 1.28 8.02 -1.55
CA CYS A 147 1.85 9.11 -2.36
C CYS A 147 2.74 8.57 -3.49
N MET A 148 3.56 7.55 -3.24
CA MET A 148 4.38 6.90 -4.25
C MET A 148 3.51 6.24 -5.34
N GLY A 149 2.41 5.59 -4.94
CA GLY A 149 1.47 4.98 -5.89
C GLY A 149 0.83 6.00 -6.82
N ILE A 150 0.44 7.16 -6.28
CA ILE A 150 -0.08 8.28 -7.07
C ILE A 150 1.02 8.84 -8.00
N ALA A 151 2.25 9.01 -7.51
CA ALA A 151 3.35 9.50 -8.34
C ALA A 151 3.62 8.61 -9.55
N ILE A 152 3.59 7.28 -9.37
CA ILE A 152 3.72 6.29 -10.46
C ILE A 152 2.62 6.49 -11.52
N LEU A 153 1.38 6.70 -11.11
CA LEU A 153 0.26 6.95 -12.03
C LEU A 153 0.43 8.25 -12.81
N LEU A 154 0.86 9.32 -12.14
CA LEU A 154 1.12 10.61 -12.78
C LEU A 154 2.25 10.51 -13.80
N LEU A 155 3.33 9.81 -13.47
CA LEU A 155 4.43 9.57 -14.38
C LEU A 155 3.97 8.79 -15.62
N ASN A 156 3.18 7.73 -15.43
CA ASN A 156 2.62 6.94 -16.54
C ASN A 156 1.74 7.79 -17.46
N ASN A 157 0.88 8.64 -16.89
CA ASN A 157 0.04 9.55 -17.67
C ASN A 157 0.88 10.59 -18.43
N PHE A 158 1.92 11.13 -17.81
CA PHE A 158 2.84 12.06 -18.45
C PHE A 158 3.59 11.43 -19.64
N ILE A 159 4.11 10.21 -19.46
CA ILE A 159 4.79 9.45 -20.52
C ILE A 159 3.83 9.19 -21.69
N LYS A 160 2.60 8.73 -21.42
CA LYS A 160 1.59 8.49 -22.46
C LYS A 160 1.25 9.74 -23.26
N ILE A 161 1.17 10.90 -22.61
CA ILE A 161 0.91 12.18 -23.30
C ILE A 161 2.09 12.56 -24.20
N ARG A 162 3.33 12.38 -23.74
CA ARG A 162 4.52 12.66 -24.56
C ARG A 162 4.71 11.69 -25.72
N CYS A 163 4.48 10.40 -25.52
CA CYS A 163 4.60 9.38 -26.57
C CYS A 163 3.45 9.41 -27.59
N LYS A 164 2.33 10.10 -27.28
CA LYS A 164 1.21 10.33 -28.22
C LYS A 164 1.31 11.64 -28.99
N LYS A 165 2.34 12.46 -28.78
CA LYS A 165 2.62 13.58 -29.69
C LYS A 165 3.29 13.02 -30.95
N PRO A 166 2.78 13.35 -32.16
CA PRO A 166 3.39 12.92 -33.42
C PRO A 166 4.82 13.47 -33.56
#